data_AF-A0A9X2D816-F1
#
_entry.id   AF-A0A9X2D816-F1
#
_cell.length_a   1.000
_cell.length_b   1.000
_cell.length_c   1.000
_cell.angle_alpha   90.00
_cell.angle_beta   90.00
_cell.angle_gamma   90.00
#
_symmetry.space_group_name_H-M   'P 1'
#
loop_
_entity.id
_entity.type
_entity.pdbx_description
1 polymer ?
#
loop_
_entity_poly.entity_id
_entity_poly.type
_entity_poly.pdbx_seq_one_letter_code
_entity_poly.pdbx_strand_id
1 'polypeptide(L)'
;MRRRTRSLASVLAPLALVGVLLAGCGSDAEDTAGPDDASTSAFCSAWSSLDVDAADDTEATDQILDTGTPSGMGKQARRGYEAIVGALESGDADNALDALDEVDDDEATDLAAFLSYLTTTCAEDSSDG
;
A
#
# COMPACT_ATOMS: atom_id res chain seq x y z
N MET A 1 31.49 23.38 -44.03
CA MET A 1 30.30 23.67 -43.20
C MET A 1 29.05 23.15 -43.90
N ARG A 2 28.33 22.20 -43.28
CA ARG A 2 26.87 21.96 -43.35
C ARG A 2 26.58 20.79 -42.39
N ARG A 3 26.21 21.11 -41.15
CA ARG A 3 25.81 20.15 -40.11
C ARG A 3 24.41 19.63 -40.49
N ARG A 4 24.23 18.31 -40.54
CA ARG A 4 22.92 17.67 -40.67
C ARG A 4 22.49 17.20 -39.29
N THR A 5 21.52 17.90 -38.73
CA THR A 5 20.70 17.50 -37.58
C THR A 5 19.58 16.58 -38.04
N ARG A 6 19.30 15.51 -37.27
CA ARG A 6 18.13 14.60 -37.26
C ARG A 6 18.57 13.34 -36.49
N SER A 7 17.85 12.75 -35.54
CA SER A 7 16.52 12.92 -35.00
C SER A 7 16.53 12.37 -33.57
N LEU A 8 15.69 12.91 -32.69
CA LEU A 8 15.36 12.33 -31.38
C LEU A 8 14.62 11.01 -31.63
N ALA A 9 15.17 9.90 -31.13
CA ALA A 9 14.48 8.61 -31.08
C ALA A 9 14.29 8.25 -29.61
N SER A 10 13.12 8.61 -29.08
CA SER A 10 12.60 8.10 -27.82
C SER A 10 12.42 6.59 -27.95
N VAL A 11 13.17 5.82 -27.15
CA VAL A 11 12.92 4.39 -26.96
C VAL A 11 12.30 4.24 -25.59
N LEU A 12 10.95 4.22 -25.59
CA LEU A 12 10.15 3.67 -24.50
C LEU A 12 10.46 2.17 -24.41
N ALA A 13 11.08 1.74 -23.32
CA ALA A 13 11.23 0.33 -23.01
C ALA A 13 10.02 -0.13 -22.18
N PRO A 14 9.19 -1.06 -22.67
CA PRO A 14 8.16 -1.69 -21.85
C PRO A 14 8.84 -2.76 -21.00
N LEU A 15 9.01 -2.49 -19.71
CA LEU A 15 9.42 -3.54 -18.77
C LEU A 15 8.17 -4.37 -18.43
N ALA A 16 8.27 -5.62 -18.82
CA ALA A 16 7.26 -6.65 -18.79
C ALA A 16 6.69 -6.88 -17.39
N LEU A 17 5.37 -6.78 -17.30
CA LEU A 17 4.51 -7.42 -16.30
C LEU A 17 4.79 -8.93 -16.29
N VAL A 18 5.49 -9.40 -15.26
CA VAL A 18 5.61 -10.82 -14.95
C VAL A 18 4.59 -11.13 -13.86
N GLY A 19 3.37 -11.44 -14.28
CA GLY A 19 2.37 -12.05 -13.42
C GLY A 19 2.82 -13.45 -13.02
N VAL A 20 3.20 -13.62 -11.76
CA VAL A 20 3.37 -14.92 -11.14
C VAL A 20 2.12 -15.22 -10.32
N LEU A 21 1.34 -16.14 -10.88
CA LEU A 21 0.22 -16.85 -10.28
C LEU A 21 0.59 -17.42 -8.91
N LEU A 22 -0.02 -16.89 -7.85
CA LEU A 22 -0.21 -17.58 -6.58
C LEU A 22 -1.71 -17.81 -6.39
N ALA A 23 -2.21 -18.83 -7.07
CA ALA A 23 -3.49 -19.45 -6.77
C ALA A 23 -3.41 -20.10 -5.38
N GLY A 24 -4.03 -19.46 -4.39
CA GLY A 24 -4.16 -19.94 -3.01
C GLY A 24 -5.50 -19.53 -2.43
N CYS A 25 -6.56 -20.21 -2.87
CA CYS A 25 -7.87 -20.42 -2.23
C CYS A 25 -8.26 -19.50 -1.05
N GLY A 26 -9.17 -18.56 -1.29
CA GLY A 26 -9.97 -17.94 -0.24
C GLY A 26 -10.39 -16.51 -0.56
N SER A 27 -11.58 -16.39 -1.17
CA SER A 27 -12.34 -15.14 -1.33
C SER A 27 -11.78 -14.13 -2.32
N ASP A 28 -12.57 -13.86 -3.36
CA ASP A 28 -12.50 -12.69 -4.24
C ASP A 28 -12.39 -11.39 -3.42
N ALA A 29 -11.17 -11.02 -3.02
CA ALA A 29 -10.80 -9.64 -2.83
C ALA A 29 -10.30 -9.17 -4.19
N GLU A 30 -11.08 -8.30 -4.84
CA GLU A 30 -10.53 -7.45 -5.89
C GLU A 30 -9.24 -6.82 -5.34
N ASP A 31 -8.20 -6.66 -6.16
CA ASP A 31 -6.88 -6.10 -5.82
C ASP A 31 -6.98 -4.68 -5.19
N THR A 32 -7.55 -4.53 -3.99
CA THR A 32 -7.62 -3.30 -3.17
C THR A 32 -6.28 -2.99 -2.51
N ALA A 33 -5.30 -3.86 -2.76
CA ALA A 33 -4.03 -3.88 -2.06
C ALA A 33 -2.99 -2.90 -2.66
N GLY A 34 -3.28 -2.30 -3.82
CA GLY A 34 -2.31 -1.46 -4.53
C GLY A 34 -1.02 -2.21 -4.93
N PRO A 35 -0.02 -1.51 -5.52
CA PRO A 35 1.26 -2.12 -5.90
C PRO A 35 2.04 -2.71 -4.69
N ASP A 36 3.01 -3.60 -4.96
CA ASP A 36 3.86 -4.25 -3.95
C ASP A 36 5.35 -3.89 -4.06
N ASP A 37 5.65 -2.79 -4.76
CA ASP A 37 7.00 -2.29 -5.03
C ASP A 37 7.26 -0.86 -4.52
N ALA A 38 6.44 -0.41 -3.55
CA ALA A 38 6.62 0.90 -2.94
C ALA A 38 7.99 1.03 -2.25
N SER A 39 8.65 2.18 -2.41
CA SER A 39 9.77 2.49 -1.52
C SER A 39 9.27 2.69 -0.08
N THR A 40 10.04 2.26 0.91
CA THR A 40 9.70 2.45 2.33
C THR A 40 9.32 3.89 2.66
N SER A 41 10.09 4.88 2.18
CA SER A 41 9.82 6.28 2.47
C SER A 41 8.53 6.79 1.83
N ALA A 42 8.18 6.32 0.62
CA ALA A 42 6.89 6.66 0.00
C ALA A 42 5.72 6.06 0.78
N PHE A 43 5.84 4.78 1.17
CA PHE A 43 4.87 4.10 2.02
C PHE A 43 4.67 4.84 3.35
N CYS A 44 5.76 5.15 4.07
CA CYS A 44 5.68 5.85 5.35
C CYS A 44 5.14 7.27 5.21
N SER A 45 5.46 7.96 4.11
CA SER A 45 4.89 9.28 3.83
C SER A 45 3.37 9.21 3.63
N ALA A 46 2.88 8.27 2.83
CA ALA A 46 1.45 8.11 2.57
C ALA A 46 0.67 7.84 3.88
N TRP A 47 1.19 6.94 4.72
CA TRP A 47 0.57 6.63 6.02
C TRP A 47 0.70 7.75 7.06
N SER A 48 1.76 8.56 7.00
CA SER A 48 1.90 9.73 7.90
C SER A 48 0.98 10.89 7.54
N SER A 49 0.52 10.92 6.28
CA SER A 49 -0.43 11.91 5.76
C SER A 49 -1.88 11.54 6.06
N LEU A 50 -2.14 10.29 6.48
CA LEU A 50 -3.47 9.85 6.85
C LEU A 50 -3.89 10.49 8.18
N ASP A 51 -4.88 11.37 8.11
CA ASP A 51 -5.56 11.88 9.30
C ASP A 51 -6.79 11.01 9.58
N VAL A 52 -6.64 10.05 10.50
CA VAL A 52 -7.72 9.13 10.89
C VAL A 52 -8.89 9.82 11.58
N ASP A 53 -8.69 11.05 12.08
CA ASP A 53 -9.77 11.87 12.66
C ASP A 53 -10.54 12.65 11.58
N ALA A 54 -10.03 12.67 10.34
CA ALA A 54 -10.70 13.23 9.18
C ALA A 54 -11.47 12.12 8.45
N ALA A 55 -12.72 11.89 8.87
CA ALA A 55 -13.63 10.85 8.37
C ALA A 55 -13.87 10.81 6.84
N ASP A 56 -13.35 11.78 6.08
CA ASP A 56 -13.50 11.91 4.63
C ASP A 56 -12.17 12.23 3.93
N ASP A 57 -11.02 11.82 4.48
CA ASP A 57 -9.72 12.03 3.81
C ASP A 57 -9.49 11.05 2.64
N THR A 58 -10.32 11.22 1.60
CA THR A 58 -10.27 10.45 0.37
C THR A 58 -8.95 10.65 -0.37
N GLU A 59 -8.31 11.83 -0.24
CA GLU A 59 -7.04 12.11 -0.90
C GLU A 59 -5.89 11.31 -0.26
N ALA A 60 -5.84 11.23 1.07
CA ALA A 60 -4.88 10.37 1.75
C ALA A 60 -5.12 8.88 1.46
N THR A 61 -6.38 8.47 1.41
CA THR A 61 -6.77 7.08 1.09
C THR A 61 -6.34 6.69 -0.33
N ASP A 62 -6.62 7.54 -1.33
CA ASP A 62 -6.17 7.35 -2.72
C ASP A 62 -4.64 7.29 -2.79
N GLN A 63 -3.95 8.13 -2.02
CA GLN A 63 -2.49 8.15 -1.98
C GLN A 63 -1.92 6.84 -1.41
N ILE A 64 -2.53 6.27 -0.38
CA ILE A 64 -2.14 4.97 0.18
C ILE A 64 -2.32 3.87 -0.86
N LEU A 65 -3.48 3.83 -1.52
CA LEU A 65 -3.80 2.87 -2.58
C LEU A 65 -2.82 2.93 -3.76
N ASP A 66 -2.53 4.13 -4.26
CA ASP A 66 -1.62 4.33 -5.39
C ASP A 66 -0.17 3.99 -5.00
N THR A 67 0.22 4.29 -3.76
CA THR A 67 1.55 3.98 -3.24
C THR A 67 1.74 2.48 -3.05
N GLY A 68 0.74 1.77 -2.52
CA GLY A 68 0.81 0.35 -2.22
C GLY A 68 1.77 0.04 -1.06
N THR A 69 2.41 -1.14 -1.08
CA THR A 69 3.30 -1.59 0.00
C THR A 69 4.72 -1.90 -0.48
N PRO A 70 5.73 -1.89 0.39
CA PRO A 70 7.09 -2.29 0.01
C PRO A 70 7.26 -3.79 -0.24
N SER A 71 8.19 -4.16 -1.13
CA SER A 71 8.46 -5.54 -1.56
C SER A 71 9.01 -6.50 -0.49
N GLY A 72 9.07 -6.07 0.76
CA GLY A 72 9.48 -6.86 1.92
C GLY A 72 8.40 -7.04 2.97
N MET A 73 7.19 -6.51 2.74
CA MET A 73 6.09 -6.66 3.69
C MET A 73 5.68 -8.14 3.80
N GLY A 74 5.67 -8.66 5.02
CA GLY A 74 5.25 -10.03 5.26
C GLY A 74 3.79 -10.23 4.84
N LYS A 75 3.44 -11.40 4.29
CA LYS A 75 2.08 -11.72 3.82
C LYS A 75 0.99 -11.43 4.86
N GLN A 76 1.32 -11.61 6.13
CA GLN A 76 0.42 -11.33 7.24
C GLN A 76 0.12 -9.84 7.39
N ALA A 77 1.18 -9.02 7.40
CA ALA A 77 1.07 -7.57 7.41
C ALA A 77 0.40 -7.03 6.15
N ARG A 78 0.59 -7.67 5.00
CA ARG A 78 -0.09 -7.31 3.75
C ARG A 78 -1.61 -7.52 3.83
N ARG A 79 -2.08 -8.63 4.43
CA ARG A 79 -3.52 -8.83 4.66
C ARG A 79 -4.09 -7.81 5.64
N GLY A 80 -3.36 -7.46 6.69
CA GLY A 80 -3.77 -6.38 7.60
C GLY A 80 -3.86 -5.02 6.90
N TYR A 81 -2.92 -4.72 6.00
CA TYR A 81 -2.97 -3.53 5.13
C TYR A 81 -4.22 -3.53 4.23
N GLU A 82 -4.52 -4.68 3.59
CA GLU A 82 -5.69 -4.83 2.72
C GLU A 82 -7.00 -4.61 3.48
N ALA A 83 -7.10 -5.12 4.71
CA ALA A 83 -8.27 -4.94 5.56
C ALA A 83 -8.50 -3.46 5.92
N ILE A 84 -7.45 -2.75 6.36
CA ILE A 84 -7.60 -1.33 6.75
C ILE A 84 -7.88 -0.44 5.54
N VAL A 85 -7.24 -0.69 4.39
CA VAL A 85 -7.47 0.08 3.16
C VAL A 85 -8.88 -0.17 2.62
N GLY A 86 -9.35 -1.42 2.65
CA GLY A 86 -10.73 -1.73 2.28
C GLY A 86 -11.77 -1.00 3.15
N ALA A 87 -11.49 -0.84 4.44
CA ALA A 87 -12.35 -0.07 5.35
C ALA A 87 -12.29 1.45 5.11
N LEU A 88 -11.11 1.98 4.73
CA LEU A 88 -10.97 3.38 4.32
C LEU A 88 -11.75 3.66 3.02
N GLU A 89 -11.68 2.75 2.03
CA GLU A 89 -12.41 2.88 0.77
C GLU A 89 -13.94 2.84 0.93
N SER A 90 -14.45 2.10 1.91
CA SER A 90 -15.90 2.04 2.16
C SER A 90 -16.44 3.28 2.91
N GLY A 91 -15.55 4.22 3.30
CA GLY A 91 -15.92 5.38 4.11
C GLY A 91 -16.22 5.01 5.57
N ASP A 92 -15.78 3.83 5.97
CA ASP A 92 -15.94 3.26 7.31
C ASP A 92 -14.67 3.47 8.12
N ALA A 93 -13.96 4.59 7.99
CA ALA A 93 -12.70 4.81 8.70
C ALA A 93 -12.88 4.77 10.24
N ASP A 94 -13.96 5.36 10.77
CA ASP A 94 -14.38 5.22 12.17
C ASP A 94 -14.68 3.74 12.52
N ASN A 95 -15.29 3.03 11.57
CA ASN A 95 -15.56 1.60 11.64
C ASN A 95 -14.31 0.73 11.42
N ALA A 96 -13.19 1.23 10.91
CA ALA A 96 -11.99 0.42 10.66
C ALA A 96 -11.31 0.06 11.99
N LEU A 97 -11.39 0.99 12.95
CA LEU A 97 -10.95 0.78 14.32
C LEU A 97 -12.02 0.08 15.17
N ASP A 98 -13.31 0.39 15.01
CA ASP A 98 -14.39 -0.33 15.71
C ASP A 98 -14.58 -1.75 15.19
N ALA A 99 -14.31 -2.01 13.91
CA ALA A 99 -14.27 -3.36 13.33
C ALA A 99 -13.21 -4.21 14.01
N LEU A 100 -12.18 -3.63 14.63
CA LEU A 100 -11.21 -4.41 15.40
C LEU A 100 -11.77 -5.03 16.67
N ASP A 101 -12.88 -4.52 17.19
CA ASP A 101 -13.62 -5.16 18.28
C ASP A 101 -14.55 -6.28 17.76
N GLU A 102 -14.86 -6.30 16.45
CA GLU A 102 -15.76 -7.28 15.82
C GLU A 102 -15.06 -8.31 14.92
N VAL A 103 -13.79 -8.09 14.56
CA VAL A 103 -12.99 -9.00 13.74
C VAL A 103 -12.71 -10.31 14.48
N ASP A 104 -12.59 -11.39 13.73
CA ASP A 104 -12.15 -12.66 14.30
C ASP A 104 -10.65 -12.66 14.63
N ASP A 105 -10.21 -13.67 15.39
CA ASP A 105 -8.83 -13.76 15.89
C ASP A 105 -7.78 -13.70 14.76
N ASP A 106 -8.11 -14.16 13.55
CA ASP A 106 -7.17 -14.18 12.42
C ASP A 106 -7.03 -12.77 11.81
N GLU A 107 -8.13 -12.05 11.59
CA GLU A 107 -8.11 -10.66 11.12
C GLU A 107 -7.46 -9.70 12.13
N ALA A 108 -7.71 -9.87 13.42
CA ALA A 108 -7.03 -9.10 14.48
C ALA A 108 -5.52 -9.32 14.44
N THR A 109 -5.08 -10.56 14.20
CA THR A 109 -3.66 -10.90 14.11
C THR A 109 -3.03 -10.29 12.86
N ASP A 110 -3.75 -10.28 11.74
CA ASP A 110 -3.28 -9.68 10.49
C ASP A 110 -3.14 -8.16 10.62
N LEU A 111 -4.10 -7.47 11.23
CA LEU A 111 -3.94 -6.03 11.51
C LEU A 111 -2.80 -5.76 12.49
N ALA A 112 -2.67 -6.54 13.56
CA ALA A 112 -1.56 -6.39 14.50
C ALA A 112 -0.19 -6.53 13.79
N ALA A 113 -0.07 -7.48 12.86
CA ALA A 113 1.12 -7.63 12.04
C ALA A 113 1.37 -6.41 11.14
N PHE A 114 0.33 -5.83 10.55
CA PHE A 114 0.42 -4.60 9.76
C PHE A 114 0.89 -3.40 10.61
N LEU A 115 0.23 -3.15 11.74
CA LEU A 115 0.59 -2.05 12.65
C LEU A 115 2.01 -2.20 13.20
N SER A 116 2.41 -3.43 13.53
CA SER A 116 3.79 -3.73 13.93
C SER A 116 4.79 -3.46 12.80
N TYR A 117 4.45 -3.80 11.56
CA TYR A 117 5.29 -3.50 10.41
C TYR A 117 5.41 -2.00 10.17
N LEU A 118 4.28 -1.28 10.17
CA LEU A 118 4.22 0.17 9.97
C LEU A 118 5.08 0.91 11.00
N THR A 119 4.87 0.62 12.28
CA THR A 119 5.61 1.27 13.39
C THR A 119 7.10 0.98 13.35
N THR A 120 7.51 -0.27 13.08
CA THR A 120 8.93 -0.63 13.01
C THR A 120 9.60 0.01 11.79
N THR A 121 9.02 -0.22 10.61
CA THR A 121 9.58 0.20 9.33
C THR A 121 9.68 1.73 9.23
N CYS A 122 8.65 2.46 9.66
CA CYS A 122 8.65 3.92 9.56
C CYS A 122 9.42 4.61 10.70
N ALA A 123 9.56 3.98 11.86
CA ALA A 123 10.48 4.47 12.88
C ALA A 123 11.95 4.34 12.42
N GLU A 124 12.30 3.23 11.76
CA GLU A 124 13.64 3.02 11.20
C GLU A 124 13.95 4.00 10.05
N ASP A 125 13.01 4.24 9.13
CA ASP A 125 13.16 5.23 8.03
C ASP A 125 13.42 6.65 8.57
N SER A 126 12.72 7.06 9.64
CA SER A 126 12.92 8.38 10.26
C SER A 126 14.27 8.56 10.99
N SER A 127 14.97 7.46 11.28
CA SER A 127 16.23 7.46 12.04
C SER A 127 17.47 7.47 11.14
N ASP A 128 17.33 7.22 9.84
CA ASP A 128 18.42 7.19 8.84
C ASP A 128 18.53 8.51 8.04
N GLY A 129 17.77 9.55 8.46
CA GLY A 129 17.72 10.89 7.84
C GLY A 129 18.79 11.89 8.28
#